data_AF-A0A8R7ULM3-F1
#
_entry.id   AF-A0A8R7ULM3-F1
#
_cell.length_a   1.000
_cell.length_b   1.000
_cell.length_c   1.000
_cell.angle_alpha   90.00
_cell.angle_beta   90.00
_cell.angle_gamma   90.00
#
_symmetry.space_group_name_H-M   'P 1'
#
loop_
_entity.id
_entity.type
_entity.pdbx_description
1 polymer ?
#
loop_
_entity_poly.entity_id
_entity_poly.type
_entity_poly.pdbx_seq_one_letter_code
_entity_poly.pdbx_strand_id
1 'polypeptide(L)'
;LFVCLFVHAEAYGSLDPNGNITIKWDIITWTPDGYVATVTITNYQQFRTISAPGWRLGWSWRKKEVIWSIVGARATKRGDCSKFKRSRPHCCKRDPTIVDLPPGNPFNKQVANCCKAGVLKTFNQDPRNAASSFQIAVGLAGTTNRTVVLPKKNHS
;
A
#
# COMPACT_ATOMS: atom_id res chain seq x y z
N LEU A 1 37.60 -4.12 -42.22
CA LEU A 1 38.11 -3.86 -40.86
C LEU A 1 36.92 -3.50 -39.99
N PHE A 2 36.50 -4.39 -39.10
CA PHE A 2 35.28 -4.24 -38.27
C PHE A 2 35.72 -3.70 -36.91
N VAL A 3 35.35 -2.47 -36.56
CA VAL A 3 35.60 -1.90 -35.23
C VAL A 3 34.39 -2.24 -34.37
N CYS A 4 34.53 -3.29 -33.56
CA CYS A 4 33.53 -3.64 -32.55
C CYS A 4 33.79 -2.77 -31.30
N LEU A 5 32.92 -1.78 -31.07
CA LEU A 5 32.94 -0.99 -29.83
C LEU A 5 32.29 -1.81 -28.72
N PHE A 6 33.08 -2.17 -27.71
CA PHE A 6 32.57 -2.76 -26.48
C PHE A 6 31.76 -1.69 -25.71
N VAL A 7 30.44 -1.78 -25.76
CA VAL A 7 29.57 -1.11 -24.79
C VAL A 7 29.74 -1.81 -23.44
N HIS A 8 30.44 -1.15 -22.50
CA HIS A 8 30.39 -1.52 -21.09
C HIS A 8 29.00 -1.16 -20.56
N ALA A 9 28.09 -2.13 -20.52
CA ALA A 9 26.85 -2.01 -19.77
C ALA A 9 27.14 -2.29 -18.30
N GLU A 10 27.55 -1.28 -17.53
CA GLU A 10 27.53 -1.37 -16.07
C GLU A 10 26.09 -1.19 -15.58
N ALA A 11 25.32 -2.28 -15.66
CA ALA A 11 23.99 -2.37 -15.08
C ALA A 11 24.07 -3.06 -13.70
N TYR A 12 24.58 -2.35 -12.70
CA TYR A 12 24.35 -2.69 -11.29
C TYR A 12 23.88 -1.44 -10.55
N GLY A 13 22.76 -1.58 -9.83
CA GLY A 13 22.02 -0.50 -9.17
C GLY A 13 22.78 0.21 -8.04
N SER A 14 23.80 1.01 -8.40
CA SER A 14 24.61 1.82 -7.47
C SER A 14 24.09 3.25 -7.29
N LEU A 15 23.08 3.67 -8.06
CA LEU A 15 22.64 5.06 -8.07
C LEU A 15 21.87 5.47 -6.79
N ASP A 16 21.46 4.55 -5.93
CA ASP A 16 20.68 4.89 -4.74
C ASP A 16 20.89 3.88 -3.59
N PRO A 17 22.10 3.83 -3.00
CA PRO A 17 22.46 2.79 -2.02
C PRO A 17 21.64 2.85 -0.73
N ASN A 18 21.00 3.99 -0.45
CA ASN A 18 20.18 4.20 0.74
C ASN A 18 18.69 4.38 0.43
N GLY A 19 18.30 4.29 -0.85
CA GLY A 19 16.94 4.50 -1.29
C GLY A 19 16.01 3.36 -0.91
N ASN A 20 14.87 3.70 -0.32
CA ASN A 20 13.88 2.70 0.02
C ASN A 20 12.45 3.26 -0.09
N ILE A 21 11.49 2.35 -0.12
CA ILE A 21 10.08 2.66 0.07
C ILE A 21 9.69 2.08 1.42
N THR A 22 9.25 2.95 2.32
CA THR A 22 8.75 2.54 3.64
C THR A 22 7.24 2.38 3.59
N ILE A 23 6.74 1.37 4.30
CA ILE A 23 5.32 1.15 4.50
C ILE A 23 5.12 1.08 6.00
N LYS A 24 4.46 2.08 6.56
CA LYS A 24 4.13 2.17 7.97
C LYS A 24 2.68 1.75 8.18
N TRP A 25 2.44 0.90 9.18
CA TRP A 25 1.13 0.38 9.53
C TRP A 25 0.80 0.78 10.97
N ASP A 26 0.11 1.90 11.13
CA ASP A 26 -0.17 2.49 12.44
C ASP A 26 -1.58 2.12 12.89
N ILE A 27 -1.70 1.31 13.95
CA ILE A 27 -2.99 0.96 14.54
C ILE A 27 -3.50 2.16 15.36
N ILE A 28 -4.68 2.68 15.00
CA ILE A 28 -5.30 3.85 15.64
C ILE A 28 -6.19 3.39 16.80
N THR A 29 -7.02 2.39 16.56
CA THR A 29 -7.98 1.90 17.55
C THR A 29 -8.35 0.44 17.33
N TRP A 30 -8.73 -0.23 18.40
CA TRP A 30 -9.22 -1.60 18.40
C TRP A 30 -10.73 -1.62 18.16
N THR A 31 -11.19 -2.61 17.41
CA THR A 31 -12.63 -2.91 17.23
C THR A 31 -12.97 -4.24 17.90
N PRO A 32 -14.25 -4.59 18.08
CA PRO A 32 -14.64 -5.86 18.71
C PRO A 32 -14.13 -7.12 18.00
N ASP A 33 -13.74 -7.03 16.73
CA ASP A 33 -13.25 -8.16 15.94
C ASP A 33 -11.92 -7.89 15.22
N GLY A 34 -11.27 -6.74 15.47
CA GLY A 34 -10.11 -6.32 14.71
C GLY A 34 -9.60 -4.94 15.11
N TYR A 35 -9.25 -4.10 14.13
CA TYR A 35 -8.69 -2.78 14.37
C TYR A 35 -8.87 -1.83 13.17
N VAL A 36 -8.69 -0.54 13.42
CA VAL A 36 -8.52 0.48 12.39
C VAL A 36 -7.06 0.92 12.37
N ALA A 37 -6.47 1.01 11.17
CA ALA A 37 -5.10 1.45 10.98
C ALA A 37 -4.98 2.49 9.85
N THR A 38 -3.99 3.36 9.98
CA THR A 38 -3.49 4.19 8.88
C THR A 38 -2.29 3.51 8.27
N VAL A 39 -2.31 3.30 6.96
CA VAL A 39 -1.20 2.77 6.20
C VAL A 39 -0.59 3.89 5.38
N THR A 40 0.70 4.17 5.62
CA THR A 40 1.44 5.23 4.92
C THR A 40 2.57 4.61 4.12
N ILE A 41 2.66 4.98 2.84
CA ILE A 41 3.72 4.59 1.92
C ILE A 41 4.55 5.83 1.62
N THR A 42 5.85 5.80 1.92
CA THR A 42 6.76 6.93 1.69
C THR A 42 7.93 6.51 0.82
N ASN A 43 8.17 7.28 -0.24
CA ASN A 43 9.26 7.06 -1.18
C ASN A 43 10.52 7.85 -0.77
N TYR A 44 11.48 7.17 -0.15
CA TYR A 44 12.81 7.69 0.19
C TYR A 44 13.87 7.32 -0.84
N GLN A 45 13.49 6.82 -2.03
CA GLN A 45 14.44 6.72 -3.13
C GLN A 45 14.94 8.12 -3.50
N GLN A 46 16.19 8.28 -3.87
CA GLN A 46 16.78 9.57 -4.21
C GLN A 46 16.37 10.06 -5.60
N PHE A 47 16.33 9.14 -6.57
CA PHE A 47 16.19 9.49 -7.99
C PHE A 47 14.98 8.85 -8.69
N ARG A 48 14.30 7.90 -8.04
CA ARG A 48 13.19 7.15 -8.64
C ARG A 48 11.84 7.62 -8.10
N THR A 49 11.11 8.35 -8.94
CA THR A 49 9.68 8.61 -8.75
C THR A 49 8.88 7.34 -9.06
N ILE A 50 7.83 7.05 -8.28
CA ILE A 50 6.79 6.10 -8.66
C ILE A 50 5.83 6.84 -9.59
N SER A 51 5.93 6.56 -10.88
CA SER A 51 5.05 7.13 -11.91
C SER A 51 3.81 6.26 -12.14
N ALA A 52 2.87 6.74 -12.97
CA ALA A 52 1.73 5.96 -13.41
C ALA A 52 2.17 4.56 -13.93
N PRO A 53 1.47 3.47 -13.60
CA PRO A 53 0.12 3.41 -13.01
C PRO A 53 0.08 3.58 -11.48
N GLY A 54 1.18 3.97 -10.86
CA GLY A 54 1.30 4.22 -9.43
C GLY A 54 1.66 2.96 -8.64
N TRP A 55 1.81 3.12 -7.33
CA TRP A 55 2.11 2.02 -6.44
C TRP A 55 0.95 1.01 -6.37
N ARG A 56 1.31 -0.25 -6.13
CA ARG A 56 0.37 -1.34 -5.84
C ARG A 56 0.86 -2.04 -4.58
N LEU A 57 0.06 -2.04 -3.53
CA LEU A 57 0.44 -2.64 -2.26
C LEU A 57 -0.27 -3.97 -2.08
N GLY A 58 0.48 -5.06 -2.16
CA GLY A 58 0.01 -6.42 -1.92
C GLY A 58 0.57 -7.01 -0.64
N TRP A 59 -0.25 -7.73 0.10
CA TRP A 59 0.17 -8.50 1.27
C TRP A 59 -0.66 -9.76 1.41
N SER A 60 -0.23 -10.65 2.30
CA SER A 60 -0.98 -11.84 2.69
C SER A 60 -1.35 -11.80 4.16
N TRP A 61 -2.64 -11.99 4.44
CA TRP A 61 -3.16 -12.21 5.78
C TRP A 61 -2.66 -13.53 6.36
N ARG A 62 -2.33 -13.51 7.65
CA ARG A 62 -1.81 -14.71 8.34
C ARG A 62 -2.91 -15.70 8.68
N LYS A 63 -4.10 -15.21 9.01
CA LYS A 63 -5.26 -16.00 9.42
C LYS A 63 -6.39 -15.80 8.40
N LYS A 64 -7.56 -15.34 8.87
CA LYS A 64 -8.80 -15.17 8.09
C LYS A 64 -9.24 -13.71 8.08
N GLU A 65 -8.29 -12.79 8.22
CA GLU A 65 -8.53 -11.36 8.25
C GLU A 65 -9.24 -10.89 6.98
N VAL A 66 -10.08 -9.87 7.12
CA VAL A 66 -10.82 -9.25 6.02
C VAL A 66 -10.69 -7.74 6.11
N ILE A 67 -10.92 -7.05 4.99
CA ILE A 67 -11.02 -5.60 4.95
C ILE A 67 -12.49 -5.23 5.08
N TRP A 68 -12.91 -4.76 6.25
CA TRP A 68 -14.27 -4.26 6.45
C TRP A 68 -14.53 -3.03 5.58
N SER A 69 -13.66 -2.03 5.69
CA SER A 69 -13.73 -0.80 4.92
C SER A 69 -12.34 -0.23 4.65
N ILE A 70 -12.25 0.62 3.63
CA ILE A 70 -11.03 1.33 3.23
C ILE A 70 -11.40 2.72 2.72
N VAL A 71 -10.56 3.72 3.05
CA VAL A 71 -10.74 5.13 2.67
C VAL A 71 -9.38 5.67 2.17
N GLY A 72 -9.37 6.45 1.09
CA GLY A 72 -8.16 6.94 0.43
C GLY A 72 -7.54 5.95 -0.56
N ALA A 73 -7.94 4.68 -0.55
CA ALA A 73 -7.49 3.66 -1.48
C ALA A 73 -8.60 2.64 -1.78
N ARG A 74 -8.35 1.70 -2.68
CA ARG A 74 -9.28 0.59 -2.97
C ARG A 74 -8.56 -0.73 -3.23
N ALA A 75 -9.18 -1.83 -2.80
CA ALA A 75 -8.82 -3.15 -3.27
C ALA A 75 -9.16 -3.33 -4.75
N THR A 76 -8.23 -3.93 -5.50
CA THR A 76 -8.39 -4.25 -6.93
C THR A 76 -9.37 -5.39 -7.19
N LYS A 77 -9.48 -6.33 -6.24
CA LYS A 77 -10.40 -7.47 -6.29
C LYS A 77 -11.01 -7.68 -4.90
N ARG A 78 -12.30 -8.00 -4.84
CA ARG A 78 -13.02 -8.27 -3.57
C ARG A 78 -12.81 -9.70 -3.05
N GLY A 79 -12.80 -10.71 -3.94
CA GLY A 79 -12.78 -12.12 -3.54
C GLY A 79 -14.15 -12.65 -3.11
N ASP A 80 -14.19 -13.89 -2.60
CA ASP A 80 -15.42 -14.50 -2.10
C ASP A 80 -15.72 -14.05 -0.66
N CYS A 81 -16.78 -13.25 -0.50
CA CYS A 81 -17.30 -12.79 0.77
C CYS A 81 -18.62 -13.48 1.17
N SER A 82 -19.00 -14.59 0.53
CA SER A 82 -20.30 -15.25 0.67
C SER A 82 -20.66 -15.68 2.11
N LYS A 83 -19.64 -15.92 2.95
CA LYS A 83 -19.78 -16.21 4.39
C LYS A 83 -20.41 -15.05 5.18
N PHE A 84 -20.27 -13.82 4.71
CA PHE A 84 -20.73 -12.63 5.42
C PHE A 84 -22.13 -12.22 4.92
N LYS A 85 -23.17 -12.63 5.65
CA LYS A 85 -24.57 -12.42 5.23
C LYS A 85 -25.15 -11.05 5.56
N ARG A 86 -24.78 -10.46 6.70
CA ARG A 86 -25.34 -9.17 7.19
C ARG A 86 -24.58 -7.96 6.68
N SER A 87 -23.28 -7.90 6.97
CA SER A 87 -22.39 -6.84 6.49
C SER A 87 -21.33 -7.48 5.60
N ARG A 88 -21.22 -7.05 4.34
CA ARG A 88 -20.22 -7.59 3.41
C ARG A 88 -18.94 -6.75 3.51
N PRO A 89 -17.78 -7.37 3.79
CA PRO A 89 -16.50 -6.68 3.78
C PRO A 89 -16.19 -6.07 2.41
N HIS A 90 -15.39 -5.00 2.39
CA HIS A 90 -14.82 -4.44 1.17
C HIS A 90 -14.00 -5.47 0.38
N CYS A 91 -13.20 -6.30 1.08
CA CYS A 91 -12.38 -7.36 0.49
C CYS A 91 -12.21 -8.56 1.44
N CYS A 92 -12.38 -9.78 0.92
CA CYS A 92 -12.20 -11.05 1.64
C CYS A 92 -11.07 -11.91 1.06
N LYS A 93 -10.31 -11.39 0.08
CA LYS A 93 -9.11 -12.09 -0.39
C LYS A 93 -8.10 -12.20 0.76
N ARG A 94 -7.49 -13.38 0.87
CA ARG A 94 -6.35 -13.61 1.77
C ARG A 94 -5.12 -12.77 1.36
N ASP A 95 -5.02 -12.49 0.07
CA ASP A 95 -3.94 -11.81 -0.64
C ASP A 95 -4.44 -10.53 -1.33
N PRO A 96 -4.94 -9.52 -0.59
CA PRO A 96 -5.45 -8.30 -1.21
C PRO A 96 -4.33 -7.54 -1.94
N THR A 97 -4.70 -6.85 -3.01
CA THR A 97 -3.85 -5.83 -3.65
C THR A 97 -4.62 -4.51 -3.65
N ILE A 98 -4.03 -3.51 -3.01
CA ILE A 98 -4.57 -2.16 -2.84
C ILE A 98 -3.88 -1.21 -3.82
N VAL A 99 -4.67 -0.30 -4.37
CA VAL A 99 -4.21 0.82 -5.18
C VAL A 99 -4.80 2.10 -4.62
N ASP A 100 -4.05 3.20 -4.77
CA ASP A 100 -4.52 4.53 -4.45
C ASP A 100 -5.77 4.91 -5.28
N LEU A 101 -6.55 5.85 -4.78
CA LEU A 101 -7.64 6.43 -5.56
C LEU A 101 -7.09 7.45 -6.58
N PRO A 102 -7.78 7.66 -7.72
CA PRO A 102 -7.46 8.78 -8.60
C PRO A 102 -7.85 10.13 -7.94
N PRO A 103 -7.33 11.26 -8.45
CA PRO A 103 -7.81 12.58 -8.07
C PRO A 103 -9.31 12.76 -8.32
N GLY A 104 -9.97 13.67 -7.59
CA GLY A 104 -11.38 14.03 -7.80
C GLY A 104 -12.41 13.14 -7.08
N ASN A 105 -11.98 12.27 -6.16
CA ASN A 105 -12.91 11.51 -5.32
C ASN A 105 -13.67 12.41 -4.32
N PRO A 106 -14.89 12.04 -3.88
CA PRO A 106 -15.61 12.80 -2.86
C PRO A 106 -14.82 12.97 -1.56
N PHE A 107 -14.98 14.09 -0.85
CA PHE A 107 -14.20 14.42 0.36
C PHE A 107 -14.27 13.33 1.44
N ASN A 108 -15.44 12.71 1.62
CA ASN A 108 -15.63 11.61 2.58
C ASN A 108 -14.95 10.28 2.19
N LYS A 109 -14.29 10.23 1.03
CA LYS A 109 -13.47 9.10 0.56
C LYS A 109 -11.97 9.41 0.60
N GLN A 110 -11.59 10.60 1.03
CA GLN A 110 -10.20 11.04 1.07
C GLN A 110 -9.62 10.96 2.49
N VAL A 111 -8.30 10.80 2.54
CA VAL A 111 -7.50 10.99 3.75
C VAL A 111 -6.28 11.83 3.39
N ALA A 112 -5.53 12.30 4.39
CA ALA A 112 -4.31 13.07 4.17
C ALA A 112 -3.35 12.34 3.21
N ASN A 113 -2.76 13.05 2.26
CA ASN A 113 -1.78 12.52 1.29
C ASN A 113 -2.30 11.42 0.35
N CYS A 114 -3.59 11.09 0.33
CA CYS A 114 -4.12 10.12 -0.62
C CYS A 114 -4.33 10.71 -2.01
N CYS A 115 -4.77 9.84 -2.89
CA CYS A 115 -5.62 10.15 -4.03
C CYS A 115 -4.89 10.80 -5.21
N LYS A 116 -3.64 10.37 -5.43
CA LYS A 116 -2.75 10.80 -6.52
C LYS A 116 -2.57 9.70 -7.56
N ALA A 117 -3.52 8.76 -7.66
CA ALA A 117 -3.42 7.56 -8.49
C ALA A 117 -2.13 6.77 -8.25
N GLY A 118 -1.60 6.84 -7.03
CA GLY A 118 -0.42 6.09 -6.61
C GLY A 118 0.91 6.67 -7.07
N VAL A 119 0.90 7.87 -7.65
CA VAL A 119 2.13 8.57 -8.03
C VAL A 119 2.81 9.13 -6.77
N LEU A 120 4.09 8.82 -6.60
CA LEU A 120 4.93 9.31 -5.49
C LEU A 120 6.24 9.89 -6.01
N LYS A 121 6.48 11.17 -5.74
CA LYS A 121 7.78 11.80 -5.96
C LYS A 121 8.83 11.25 -4.98
N THR A 122 10.10 11.54 -5.21
CA THR A 122 11.11 11.25 -4.19
C THR A 122 11.02 12.27 -3.06
N PHE A 123 11.36 11.86 -1.85
CA PHE A 123 11.36 12.77 -0.70
C PHE A 123 12.23 14.01 -0.94
N ASN A 124 13.38 13.84 -1.59
CA ASN A 124 14.28 14.96 -1.89
C ASN A 124 13.74 15.91 -2.97
N GLN A 125 12.95 15.41 -3.93
CA GLN A 125 12.34 16.25 -4.97
C GLN A 125 11.14 17.03 -4.44
N ASP A 126 10.25 16.35 -3.72
CA ASP A 126 9.03 16.95 -3.19
C ASP A 126 8.54 16.16 -1.96
N PRO A 127 8.91 16.59 -0.74
CA PRO A 127 8.51 15.92 0.49
C PRO A 127 6.99 15.80 0.66
N ARG A 128 6.21 16.78 0.14
CA ARG A 128 4.74 16.78 0.27
C ARG A 128 4.11 15.72 -0.63
N ASN A 129 4.72 15.43 -1.77
CA ASN A 129 4.23 14.44 -2.72
C ASN A 129 4.95 13.09 -2.67
N ALA A 130 5.88 12.90 -1.74
CA ALA A 130 6.63 11.66 -1.54
C ALA A 130 5.88 10.58 -0.73
N ALA A 131 4.78 10.95 -0.08
CA ALA A 131 3.95 10.03 0.71
C ALA A 131 2.54 9.86 0.14
N SER A 132 1.97 8.66 0.34
CA SER A 132 0.56 8.33 0.11
C SER A 132 0.03 7.61 1.33
N SER A 133 -1.22 7.87 1.71
CA SER A 133 -1.84 7.15 2.83
C SER A 133 -3.26 6.72 2.56
N PHE A 134 -3.70 5.69 3.28
CA PHE A 134 -5.08 5.23 3.33
C PHE A 134 -5.41 4.70 4.72
N GLN A 135 -6.68 4.74 5.09
CA GLN A 135 -7.17 4.12 6.32
C GLN A 135 -7.88 2.82 6.00
N ILE A 136 -7.68 1.83 6.85
CA ILE A 136 -8.22 0.49 6.70
C ILE A 136 -8.82 0.00 8.02
N ALA A 137 -10.06 -0.51 7.95
CA ALA A 137 -10.65 -1.28 9.05
C ALA A 137 -10.47 -2.76 8.74
N VAL A 138 -9.67 -3.46 9.56
CA VAL A 138 -9.39 -4.88 9.43
C VAL A 138 -10.23 -5.65 10.42
N GLY A 139 -10.92 -6.69 9.95
CA GLY A 139 -11.70 -7.61 10.77
C GLY A 139 -11.03 -8.97 10.93
N LEU A 140 -11.52 -9.75 11.89
CA LEU A 140 -11.04 -11.10 12.23
C LEU A 140 -9.54 -11.17 12.58
N ALA A 141 -8.95 -10.04 13.01
CA ALA A 141 -7.51 -9.90 13.27
C ALA A 141 -7.13 -10.12 14.75
N GLY A 142 -8.13 -10.24 15.63
CA GLY A 142 -7.94 -10.15 17.08
C GLY A 142 -8.10 -8.72 17.59
N THR A 143 -8.26 -8.57 18.88
CA THR A 143 -8.71 -7.31 19.52
C THR A 143 -7.66 -6.67 20.42
N THR A 144 -6.42 -7.19 20.41
CA THR A 144 -5.33 -6.69 21.25
C THR A 144 -3.98 -6.71 20.53
N ASN A 145 -3.06 -5.85 20.97
CA ASN A 145 -1.67 -5.78 20.50
C ASN A 145 -0.91 -7.13 20.56
N ARG A 146 -1.33 -8.06 21.41
CA ARG A 146 -0.71 -9.39 21.54
C ARG A 146 -1.21 -10.40 20.48
N THR A 147 -2.40 -10.16 19.94
CA THR A 147 -3.09 -11.13 19.07
C THR A 147 -3.03 -10.75 17.59
N VAL A 148 -2.80 -9.46 17.30
CA VAL A 148 -2.58 -8.99 15.93
C VAL A 148 -1.25 -9.46 15.42
N VAL A 149 -1.29 -9.96 14.20
CA VAL A 149 -0.10 -10.26 13.44
C VAL A 149 -0.07 -9.38 12.21
N LEU A 150 1.02 -8.63 12.06
CA LEU A 150 1.18 -7.75 10.91
C LEU A 150 1.17 -8.57 9.61
N PRO A 151 0.49 -8.07 8.56
CA PRO A 151 0.42 -8.76 7.28
C PRO A 151 1.81 -8.94 6.66
N LYS A 152 2.03 -10.09 6.00
CA LYS A 152 3.29 -10.38 5.33
C LYS A 152 3.30 -9.67 3.98
N LYS A 153 4.31 -8.83 3.73
CA LYS A 153 4.52 -8.21 2.41
C LYS A 153 4.70 -9.30 1.36
N ASN A 154 3.94 -9.21 0.26
CA ASN A 154 4.21 -10.00 -0.93
C ASN A 154 5.25 -9.22 -1.76
N HIS A 155 6.19 -9.91 -2.41
CA HIS A 155 7.20 -9.25 -3.27
C HIS A 155 6.49 -8.27 -4.22
N SER A 156 6.84 -6.98 -4.11
CA SER A 156 6.33 -5.89 -4.95
C SER A 156 6.98 -5.92 -6.31
#